data_AF-A0A965BBX8-F1
#
_entry.id   AF-A0A965BBX8-F1
#
_cell.length_a   1.000
_cell.length_b   1.000
_cell.length_c   1.000
_cell.angle_alpha   90.00
_cell.angle_beta   90.00
_cell.angle_gamma   90.00
#
_symmetry.space_group_name_H-M   'P 1'
#
loop_
_entity.id
_entity.type
_entity.pdbx_description
1 polymer ?
#
loop_
_entity_poly.entity_id
_entity_poly.type
_entity_poly.pdbx_seq_one_letter_code
_entity_poly.pdbx_strand_id
1 'polypeptide(L)'
;MTDAPTEADLRRWRRHLANERAEAAVYRDLAQKYDGEEREILAAIAAAEERHEQHWLNLLGERVGAPQRADLGTRVLAFLARHLGSVFVLALVQRFEARASYENDADATPMMAADERIHEEVIRALAARGRDRLSGSFRAAVFGANDG
;
A
#
# COMPACT_ATOMS: atom_id res chain seq x y z
N MET A 1 24.05 -19.91 -15.68
CA MET A 1 23.05 -19.61 -16.71
C MET A 1 21.74 -19.39 -15.98
N THR A 2 21.26 -18.16 -15.90
CA THR A 2 19.88 -17.93 -15.48
C THR A 2 19.00 -18.40 -16.62
N ASP A 3 18.21 -19.45 -16.37
CA ASP A 3 17.21 -19.90 -17.34
C ASP A 3 16.28 -18.74 -17.68
N ALA A 4 15.82 -18.70 -18.93
CA ALA A 4 14.85 -17.71 -19.34
C ALA A 4 13.58 -17.82 -18.46
N PRO A 5 13.00 -16.70 -18.01
CA PRO A 5 11.84 -16.73 -17.13
C PRO A 5 10.66 -17.44 -17.80
N THR A 6 9.94 -18.22 -17.00
CA THR A 6 8.79 -18.97 -17.49
C THR A 6 7.57 -18.07 -17.68
N GLU A 7 6.57 -18.52 -18.44
CA GLU A 7 5.28 -17.81 -18.54
C GLU A 7 4.57 -17.65 -17.17
N ALA A 8 4.84 -18.54 -16.22
CA ALA A 8 4.34 -18.39 -14.86
C ALA A 8 5.02 -17.22 -14.14
N ASP A 9 6.34 -17.06 -14.29
CA ASP A 9 7.10 -15.94 -13.73
C ASP A 9 6.65 -14.62 -14.35
N LEU A 10 6.54 -14.56 -15.68
CA LEU A 10 6.05 -13.35 -16.37
C LEU A 10 4.63 -12.96 -15.91
N ARG A 11 3.73 -13.93 -15.70
CA ARG A 11 2.39 -13.66 -15.16
C ARG A 11 2.44 -13.18 -13.70
N ARG A 12 3.30 -13.75 -12.87
CA ARG A 12 3.51 -13.33 -11.47
C ARG A 12 4.03 -11.90 -11.42
N TRP A 13 5.12 -11.60 -12.13
CA TRP A 13 5.73 -10.27 -12.16
C TRP A 13 4.78 -9.18 -12.70
N ARG A 14 3.95 -9.49 -13.71
CA ARG A 14 2.92 -8.55 -14.18
C ARG A 14 1.85 -8.25 -13.12
N ARG A 15 1.52 -9.22 -12.27
CA ARG A 15 0.59 -9.01 -11.15
C ARG A 15 1.23 -8.12 -10.09
N HIS A 16 2.47 -8.40 -9.70
CA HIS A 16 3.20 -7.53 -8.78
C HIS A 16 3.28 -6.11 -9.32
N LEU A 17 3.72 -5.93 -10.57
CA LEU A 17 3.73 -4.61 -11.22
C LEU A 17 2.37 -3.89 -11.17
N ALA A 18 1.26 -4.62 -11.34
CA ALA A 18 -0.07 -4.03 -11.25
C ALA A 18 -0.45 -3.63 -9.81
N ASN A 19 -0.08 -4.44 -8.83
CA ASN A 19 -0.30 -4.19 -7.40
C ASN A 19 0.53 -2.98 -6.93
N GLU A 20 1.84 -2.95 -7.23
CA GLU A 20 2.75 -1.83 -6.88
C GLU A 20 2.23 -0.49 -7.40
N ARG A 21 1.77 -0.45 -8.66
CA ARG A 21 1.19 0.77 -9.26
C ARG A 21 -0.07 1.23 -8.56
N ALA A 22 -0.92 0.27 -8.18
CA ALA A 22 -2.16 0.58 -7.49
C ALA A 22 -1.88 1.09 -6.07
N GLU A 23 -0.96 0.46 -5.35
CA GLU A 23 -0.54 0.86 -4.01
C GLU A 23 0.13 2.24 -4.00
N ALA A 24 1.09 2.48 -4.89
CA ALA A 24 1.71 3.79 -5.08
C ALA A 24 0.67 4.89 -5.33
N ALA A 25 -0.37 4.60 -6.12
CA ALA A 25 -1.46 5.55 -6.37
C ALA A 25 -2.30 5.80 -5.11
N VAL A 26 -2.60 4.76 -4.32
CA VAL A 26 -3.33 4.89 -3.05
C VAL A 26 -2.57 5.73 -2.05
N TYR A 27 -1.27 5.46 -1.87
CA TYR A 27 -0.45 6.23 -0.92
C TYR A 27 -0.29 7.69 -1.35
N ARG A 28 -0.13 7.97 -2.65
CA ARG A 28 -0.13 9.36 -3.16
C ARG A 28 -1.46 10.07 -2.94
N ASP A 29 -2.58 9.42 -3.24
CA ASP A 29 -3.92 9.96 -3.02
C ASP A 29 -4.18 10.23 -1.52
N LEU A 30 -3.67 9.37 -0.63
CA LEU A 30 -3.75 9.58 0.81
C LEU A 30 -2.83 10.72 1.26
N ALA A 31 -1.59 10.77 0.78
CA ALA A 31 -0.65 11.84 1.15
C ALA A 31 -1.20 13.24 0.85
N GLN A 32 -2.03 13.39 -0.18
CA GLN A 32 -2.71 14.65 -0.51
C GLN A 32 -3.79 15.08 0.50
N LYS A 33 -4.26 14.16 1.35
CA LYS A 33 -5.32 14.41 2.36
C LYS A 33 -4.77 14.63 3.77
N TYR A 34 -3.49 14.38 3.99
CA TYR A 34 -2.81 14.59 5.26
C TYR A 34 -1.83 15.77 5.14
N ASP A 35 -1.41 16.29 6.28
CA ASP A 35 -0.41 17.35 6.39
C ASP A 35 0.73 16.91 7.33
N GLY A 36 1.86 17.63 7.26
CA GLY A 36 3.02 17.41 8.13
C GLY A 36 3.61 16.00 8.01
N GLU A 37 4.00 15.43 9.15
CA GLU A 37 4.70 14.15 9.27
C GLU A 37 3.95 13.00 8.57
N GLU A 38 2.62 12.91 8.72
CA GLU A 38 1.85 11.82 8.11
C GLU A 38 1.87 11.87 6.58
N ARG A 39 1.85 13.08 5.99
CA ARG A 39 2.00 13.25 4.53
C ARG A 39 3.38 12.82 4.05
N GLU A 40 4.42 13.19 4.78
CA GLU A 40 5.80 12.82 4.43
C GLU A 40 6.00 11.30 4.48
N ILE A 41 5.47 10.65 5.52
CA ILE A 41 5.50 9.19 5.66
C ILE A 41 4.76 8.53 4.48
N LEU A 42 3.54 8.95 4.17
CA LEU A 42 2.76 8.37 3.06
C LEU A 42 3.44 8.60 1.70
N ALA A 43 4.05 9.76 1.50
CA ALA A 43 4.83 10.04 0.29
C ALA A 43 6.09 9.16 0.19
N ALA A 44 6.77 8.89 1.31
CA ALA A 44 7.93 8.01 1.35
C ALA A 44 7.56 6.56 1.01
N ILE A 45 6.41 6.07 1.51
CA ILE A 45 5.89 4.74 1.15
C ILE A 45 5.57 4.69 -0.35
N ALA A 46 4.87 5.69 -0.90
CA ALA A 46 4.60 5.73 -2.33
C ALA A 46 5.88 5.66 -3.18
N ALA A 47 6.93 6.37 -2.76
CA ALA A 47 8.23 6.32 -3.43
C ALA A 47 8.94 4.96 -3.28
N ALA A 48 8.62 4.16 -2.26
CA ALA A 48 9.08 2.77 -2.14
C ALA A 48 8.39 1.86 -3.16
N GLU A 49 7.06 1.95 -3.29
CA GLU A 49 6.31 1.16 -4.27
C GLU A 49 6.72 1.51 -5.72
N GLU A 50 7.11 2.75 -5.99
CA GLU A 50 7.68 3.13 -7.30
C GLU A 50 9.03 2.43 -7.58
N ARG A 51 9.87 2.21 -6.56
CA ARG A 51 11.10 1.40 -6.70
C ARG A 51 10.78 -0.07 -6.93
N HIS A 52 9.75 -0.58 -6.27
CA HIS A 52 9.27 -1.95 -6.47
C HIS A 52 8.72 -2.13 -7.90
N GLU A 53 7.92 -1.19 -8.39
CA GLU A 53 7.49 -1.13 -9.80
C GLU A 53 8.70 -1.23 -10.74
N GLN A 54 9.73 -0.41 -10.50
CA GLN A 54 10.92 -0.41 -11.36
C GLN A 54 11.65 -1.75 -11.34
N HIS A 55 11.71 -2.43 -10.20
CA HIS A 55 12.28 -3.78 -10.08
C HIS A 55 11.54 -4.78 -10.97
N TRP A 56 10.20 -4.81 -10.92
CA TRP A 56 9.41 -5.71 -11.77
C TRP A 56 9.51 -5.38 -13.26
N LEU A 57 9.56 -4.08 -13.61
CA LEU A 57 9.81 -3.64 -14.98
C LEU A 57 11.17 -4.13 -15.49
N ASN A 58 12.21 -4.10 -14.65
CA ASN A 58 13.54 -4.57 -15.02
C ASN A 58 13.55 -6.09 -15.29
N LEU A 59 12.85 -6.89 -14.46
CA LEU A 59 12.73 -8.34 -14.67
C LEU A 59 11.92 -8.68 -15.93
N LEU A 60 10.82 -7.97 -16.16
CA LEU A 60 9.99 -8.16 -17.35
C LEU A 60 10.73 -7.77 -18.65
N GLY A 61 11.53 -6.70 -18.62
CA GLY A 61 12.22 -6.16 -19.80
C GLY A 61 11.23 -5.82 -20.91
N GLU A 62 11.49 -6.27 -22.14
CA GLU A 62 10.57 -6.04 -23.27
C GLU A 62 9.25 -6.84 -23.16
N ARG A 63 9.14 -7.78 -22.21
CA ARG A 63 8.00 -8.70 -22.07
C ARG A 63 6.93 -8.20 -21.11
N VAL A 64 6.88 -6.90 -20.81
CA VAL A 64 5.83 -6.31 -19.95
C VAL A 64 4.43 -6.72 -20.41
N GLY A 65 4.19 -6.73 -21.73
CA GLY A 65 2.93 -7.19 -22.30
C GLY A 65 1.73 -6.35 -21.86
N ALA A 66 0.52 -6.93 -21.94
CA ALA A 66 -0.69 -6.22 -21.52
C ALA A 66 -0.74 -6.09 -19.99
N PRO A 67 -1.16 -4.92 -19.44
CA PRO A 67 -1.27 -4.73 -18.01
C PRO A 67 -2.24 -5.76 -17.40
N GLN A 68 -1.82 -6.43 -16.33
CA GLN A 68 -2.78 -7.15 -15.50
C GLN A 68 -3.54 -6.18 -14.60
N ARG A 69 -4.74 -6.57 -14.19
CA ARG A 69 -5.47 -5.83 -13.16
C ARG A 69 -4.83 -6.16 -11.81
N ALA A 70 -4.65 -5.14 -10.98
CA ALA A 70 -4.35 -5.33 -9.58
C ALA A 70 -5.44 -6.22 -8.94
N ASP A 71 -5.06 -6.94 -7.89
CA ASP A 71 -5.97 -7.86 -7.22
C ASP A 71 -7.22 -7.13 -6.71
N LEU A 72 -8.34 -7.86 -6.57
CA LEU A 72 -9.64 -7.25 -6.26
C LEU A 72 -9.61 -6.49 -4.94
N GLY A 73 -8.85 -6.97 -3.96
CA GLY A 73 -8.68 -6.30 -2.67
C GLY A 73 -7.95 -4.95 -2.82
N THR A 74 -6.85 -4.89 -3.58
CA THR A 74 -6.14 -3.64 -3.94
C THR A 74 -7.06 -2.62 -4.63
N ARG A 75 -8.01 -3.07 -5.46
CA ARG A 75 -8.98 -2.18 -6.13
C ARG A 75 -10.04 -1.64 -5.16
N VAL A 76 -10.56 -2.50 -4.28
CA VAL A 76 -11.50 -2.10 -3.23
C VAL A 76 -10.82 -1.14 -2.24
N LEU A 77 -9.55 -1.37 -1.94
CA LEU A 77 -8.69 -0.49 -1.16
C LEU A 77 -8.57 0.89 -1.76
N ALA A 78 -8.20 0.97 -3.04
CA ALA A 78 -8.07 2.24 -3.73
C ALA A 78 -9.40 3.01 -3.74
N PHE A 79 -10.51 2.30 -3.92
CA PHE A 79 -11.83 2.89 -3.80
C PHE A 79 -12.08 3.44 -2.38
N LEU A 80 -11.85 2.66 -1.32
CA LEU A 80 -12.13 3.07 0.04
C LEU A 80 -11.18 4.20 0.53
N ALA A 81 -9.89 4.14 0.22
CA ALA A 81 -8.94 5.21 0.53
C ALA A 81 -9.32 6.52 -0.15
N ARG A 82 -9.76 6.44 -1.41
CA ARG A 82 -10.17 7.62 -2.19
C ARG A 82 -11.47 8.24 -1.69
N HIS A 83 -12.42 7.44 -1.18
CA HIS A 83 -13.74 7.94 -0.77
C HIS A 83 -13.90 8.18 0.75
N LEU A 84 -13.23 7.42 1.61
CA LEU A 84 -13.33 7.55 3.08
C LEU A 84 -12.12 8.28 3.69
N GLY A 85 -10.98 8.31 2.98
CA GLY A 85 -9.85 9.17 3.33
C GLY A 85 -9.12 8.85 4.64
N SER A 86 -9.29 7.67 5.23
CA SER A 86 -8.60 7.33 6.49
C SER A 86 -7.60 6.18 6.34
N VAL A 87 -6.38 6.40 6.84
CA VAL A 87 -5.34 5.35 7.02
C VAL A 87 -5.83 4.17 7.86
N PHE A 88 -6.86 4.35 8.69
CA PHE A 88 -7.52 3.29 9.44
C PHE A 88 -8.18 2.24 8.53
N VAL A 89 -8.83 2.68 7.44
CA VAL A 89 -9.45 1.75 6.48
C VAL A 89 -8.37 0.98 5.72
N LEU A 90 -7.25 1.63 5.39
CA LEU A 90 -6.10 0.96 4.77
C LEU A 90 -5.52 -0.12 5.70
N ALA A 91 -5.29 0.19 6.98
CA ALA A 91 -4.77 -0.77 7.95
C ALA A 91 -5.71 -1.94 8.23
N LEU A 92 -7.03 -1.72 8.20
CA LEU A 92 -8.01 -2.79 8.40
C LEU A 92 -7.95 -3.82 7.28
N VAL A 93 -7.61 -3.38 6.06
CA VAL A 93 -7.59 -4.24 4.88
C VAL A 93 -6.21 -4.84 4.61
N GLN A 94 -5.11 -4.12 4.85
CA GLN A 94 -3.74 -4.69 4.93
C GLN A 94 -3.71 -5.94 5.82
N ARG A 95 -4.40 -5.90 6.97
CA ARG A 95 -4.55 -7.04 7.89
C ARG A 95 -5.20 -8.28 7.25
N PHE A 96 -6.02 -8.11 6.21
CA PHE A 96 -6.63 -9.22 5.47
C PHE A 96 -5.74 -9.71 4.31
N GLU A 97 -4.90 -8.85 3.72
CA GLU A 97 -4.02 -9.17 2.58
C GLU A 97 -2.62 -9.68 2.99
N ALA A 98 -2.17 -9.40 4.22
CA ALA A 98 -0.86 -9.79 4.80
C ALA A 98 -0.56 -11.30 4.90
N ARG A 99 -1.27 -12.15 4.15
CA ARG A 99 -1.04 -13.59 4.06
C ARG A 99 -0.12 -14.01 2.90
N ALA A 100 0.31 -13.09 2.02
CA ALA A 100 1.22 -13.39 0.93
C ALA A 100 2.29 -12.30 0.76
N SER A 101 3.22 -12.21 1.70
CA SER A 101 4.38 -11.30 1.65
C SER A 101 5.46 -11.79 0.69
N TYR A 102 6.29 -10.87 0.20
CA TYR A 102 7.49 -11.11 -0.61
C TYR A 102 8.51 -12.08 0.01
N GLU A 103 8.37 -12.44 1.29
CA GLU A 103 9.27 -13.36 2.00
C GLU A 103 9.43 -14.74 1.33
N ASN A 104 8.47 -15.17 0.51
CA ASN A 104 8.53 -16.43 -0.22
C ASN A 104 8.70 -16.25 -1.75
N ASP A 105 8.87 -15.02 -2.25
CA ASP A 105 9.12 -14.77 -3.68
C ASP A 105 10.63 -14.71 -3.94
N ALA A 106 11.12 -15.68 -4.72
CA ALA A 106 12.54 -15.80 -5.06
C ALA A 106 13.06 -14.64 -5.93
N ASP A 107 12.17 -13.92 -6.62
CA ASP A 107 12.54 -12.79 -7.47
C ASP A 107 12.40 -11.44 -6.75
N ALA A 108 11.81 -11.41 -5.55
CA ALA A 108 11.76 -10.21 -4.73
C ALA A 108 13.11 -9.95 -4.08
N THR A 109 13.51 -8.67 -3.99
CA THR A 109 14.77 -8.33 -3.33
C THR A 109 14.62 -8.37 -1.80
N PRO A 110 15.70 -8.60 -1.04
CA PRO A 110 15.66 -8.49 0.42
C PRO A 110 15.20 -7.11 0.91
N MET A 111 15.44 -6.06 0.13
CA MET A 111 14.99 -4.70 0.43
C MET A 111 13.48 -4.58 0.31
N MET A 112 12.85 -5.17 -0.72
CA MET A 112 11.39 -5.16 -0.87
C MET A 112 10.70 -5.87 0.29
N ALA A 113 11.24 -7.02 0.71
CA ALA A 113 10.72 -7.72 1.89
C ALA A 113 10.89 -6.91 3.19
N ALA A 114 11.96 -6.11 3.29
CA ALA A 114 12.16 -5.22 4.44
C ALA A 114 11.20 -4.02 4.40
N ASP A 115 11.03 -3.40 3.23
CA ASP A 115 10.11 -2.27 2.99
C ASP A 115 8.68 -2.71 3.34
N GLU A 116 8.23 -3.90 2.93
CA GLU A 116 6.89 -4.41 3.24
C GLU A 116 6.62 -4.54 4.75
N ARG A 117 7.59 -5.07 5.52
CA ARG A 117 7.45 -5.15 6.99
C ARG A 117 7.33 -3.77 7.62
N ILE A 118 8.11 -2.81 7.13
CA ILE A 118 8.07 -1.42 7.61
C ILE A 118 6.74 -0.77 7.21
N HIS A 119 6.24 -1.00 5.99
CA HIS A 119 4.95 -0.48 5.53
C HIS A 119 3.82 -0.95 6.45
N GLU A 120 3.76 -2.25 6.77
CA GLU A 120 2.77 -2.79 7.69
C GLU A 120 2.83 -2.13 9.08
N GLU A 121 4.03 -1.97 9.65
CA GLU A 121 4.21 -1.37 10.97
C GLU A 121 3.81 0.11 10.99
N VAL A 122 4.26 0.87 9.99
CA VAL A 122 3.96 2.30 9.85
C VAL A 122 2.45 2.51 9.67
N ILE A 123 1.80 1.73 8.82
CA ILE A 123 0.35 1.84 8.58
C ILE A 123 -0.43 1.46 9.82
N ARG A 124 0.02 0.45 10.57
CA ARG A 124 -0.57 0.11 11.88
C ARG A 124 -0.46 1.27 12.87
N ALA A 125 0.69 1.93 12.94
CA ALA A 125 0.91 3.08 13.81
C ALA A 125 0.04 4.29 13.40
N LEU A 126 -0.01 4.61 12.11
CA LEU A 126 -0.86 5.67 11.55
C LEU A 126 -2.34 5.40 11.82
N ALA A 127 -2.79 4.16 11.66
CA ALA A 127 -4.17 3.77 11.97
C ALA A 127 -4.50 3.86 13.46
N ALA A 128 -3.58 3.51 14.35
CA ALA A 128 -3.77 3.68 15.79
C ALA A 128 -3.95 5.16 16.14
N ARG A 129 -3.05 6.03 15.65
CA ARG A 129 -3.13 7.49 15.84
C ARG A 129 -4.42 8.07 15.25
N GLY A 130 -4.85 7.58 14.08
CA GLY A 130 -6.10 7.97 13.44
C GLY A 130 -7.35 7.62 14.28
N ARG A 131 -7.38 6.42 14.89
CA ARG A 131 -8.47 6.03 15.80
C ARG A 131 -8.53 6.92 17.04
N ASP A 132 -7.39 7.28 17.62
CA ASP A 132 -7.35 8.13 18.81
C ASP A 132 -7.91 9.53 18.51
N ARG A 133 -7.55 10.13 17.36
CA ARG A 133 -8.13 11.41 16.91
C ARG A 133 -9.65 11.32 16.70
N LEU A 134 -10.13 10.26 16.02
CA LEU A 134 -11.56 10.05 15.78
C LEU A 134 -12.33 9.88 17.09
N SER A 135 -11.83 9.06 18.02
CA SER A 135 -12.46 8.85 19.33
C SER A 135 -12.47 10.13 20.18
N GLY A 136 -11.40 10.92 20.14
CA GLY A 136 -11.33 12.24 20.80
C GLY A 136 -12.33 13.24 20.22
N SER A 137 -12.43 13.33 18.89
CA SER A 137 -13.41 14.20 18.22
C SER A 137 -14.85 13.80 18.50
N PHE A 138 -15.15 12.50 18.55
CA PHE A 138 -16.48 12.00 18.88
C PHE A 138 -16.85 12.31 20.33
N ARG A 139 -15.93 12.15 21.28
CA ARG A 139 -16.15 12.57 22.68
C ARG A 139 -16.37 14.08 22.78
N ALA A 140 -15.58 14.89 22.08
CA ALA A 140 -15.77 16.33 22.05
C ALA A 140 -17.11 16.74 21.43
N ALA A 141 -17.57 16.06 20.37
CA ALA A 141 -18.86 16.33 19.74
C ALA A 141 -20.06 15.87 20.58
N VAL A 142 -19.95 14.74 21.29
CA VAL A 142 -21.03 14.17 22.11
C VAL A 142 -21.13 14.84 23.47
N PHE A 143 -20.01 15.25 24.07
CA PHE A 143 -19.98 15.86 25.41
C PHE A 143 -19.77 17.38 25.41
N GLY A 144 -19.21 17.96 24.35
CA GLY A 144 -19.00 19.42 24.24
C GLY A 144 -20.23 20.21 23.81
N ALA A 145 -21.32 19.53 23.41
CA ALA A 145 -22.61 20.19 23.12
C ALA A 145 -23.44 20.51 24.38
N ASN A 146 -22.94 20.18 25.59
CA ASN A 146 -23.68 20.32 26.84
C ASN A 146 -23.09 21.37 27.82
N ASP A 147 -22.12 22.18 27.40
CA ASP A 147 -21.50 23.24 28.23
C ASP A 147 -21.90 24.67 27.77
N GLY A 148 -23.15 24.85 27.30
CA GLY A 148 -23.74 26.13 26.92
C GLY A 148 -24.99 26.48 27.72
#